data_AF-A0A0Q6GLU4-F1
#
_entry.id   AF-A0A0Q6GLU4-F1
#
_cell.length_a   1.000
_cell.length_b   1.000
_cell.length_c   1.000
_cell.angle_alpha   90.00
_cell.angle_beta   90.00
_cell.angle_gamma   90.00
#
_symmetry.space_group_name_H-M   'P 1'
#
loop_
_entity.id
_entity.type
_entity.pdbx_description
1 polymer ?
#
loop_
_entity_poly.entity_id
_entity_poly.type
_entity_poly.pdbx_seq_one_letter_code
_entity_poly.pdbx_strand_id
1 'polypeptide(L)'
;MLSALAVSLVLPLAGGLTATAIAAPAQAAPVQTAPVRTQIADAGATVSAVDWITDRRVAVWVNSPSMGIPIQVQILLARDWNKTPQATFPSVWMLDGMRATDTENGWTAETDAESWFADKNVNVILPVGGQSSFYSDWAEQNNGVNYKWETFLMKELPPILERDWRSNDTRAVAGLSMGGTAAMTLSARNPGFFKFAGSFSGILSTTTLGMPQAIGYAMQDAGGFDAGAMWGVPSSELWAQHDPYVLAEKLKGMSLYVSSGSGTAGEFDQQSDIPGISTNYAGMGLEILSRLTSQTFATKLNKLGIPASINYRPSGTHSWAYWQFELKQAWPQIATALGVDVDKPACSVGGNIGGTASANGWLGDCLTSEYDVAGGRAQDFRFGRVFTSDSGTFPVAGAVGGAYSGNGGPAGALGMPLSGELGTPDGRGRYNSFRNGMIYWTPQTGAHAVRGAILDQWARQGYEGGPLGYPLRDEVQTPSKPGAVQGFEIGAMYFSPDTGTHAVMGKIMEKYGQTGWENGALGFAKTNEVTVRDGGRFTEFQGGNIYWSPATGAWSILNGQIFDAWKSVGYENGRLGYVTSDQFDIPGGVQQNFQNGFVTVKNGAVQIVP
;
A
#
# COMPACT_ATOMS: atom_id res chain seq x y z
N MET A 1 -15.69 75.07 -13.65
CA MET A 1 -16.62 75.27 -12.52
C MET A 1 -18.04 75.02 -13.02
N LEU A 2 -18.83 74.36 -12.17
CA LEU A 2 -20.27 74.03 -12.27
C LEU A 2 -20.72 72.83 -13.11
N SER A 3 -21.71 72.17 -12.49
CA SER A 3 -22.22 70.82 -12.68
C SER A 3 -23.66 70.81 -13.21
N ALA A 4 -24.06 69.62 -13.65
CA ALA A 4 -25.38 68.99 -13.46
C ALA A 4 -26.60 69.46 -14.28
N LEU A 5 -27.35 68.46 -14.79
CA LEU A 5 -28.79 68.43 -14.63
C LEU A 5 -29.32 66.99 -14.64
N ALA A 6 -30.21 66.73 -13.68
CA ALA A 6 -30.88 65.49 -13.35
C ALA A 6 -32.29 65.43 -13.95
N VAL A 7 -32.88 64.24 -14.03
CA VAL A 7 -34.34 64.05 -14.04
C VAL A 7 -34.70 62.89 -13.11
N SER A 8 -35.66 63.16 -12.23
CA SER A 8 -36.28 62.22 -11.29
C SER A 8 -37.63 61.73 -11.82
N LEU A 9 -38.04 60.52 -11.46
CA LEU A 9 -39.45 60.15 -11.34
C LEU A 9 -39.67 59.19 -10.15
N VAL A 10 -40.75 59.43 -9.41
CA VAL A 10 -41.17 58.80 -8.15
C VAL A 10 -42.08 57.60 -8.42
N LEU A 11 -42.13 56.59 -7.52
CA LEU A 11 -43.27 55.67 -7.26
C LEU A 11 -43.02 54.88 -5.92
N PRO A 12 -44.01 54.22 -5.30
CA PRO A 12 -44.33 54.36 -3.87
C PRO A 12 -44.05 53.11 -3.01
N LEU A 13 -44.07 53.31 -1.68
CA LEU A 13 -43.94 52.28 -0.65
C LEU A 13 -45.13 51.31 -0.61
N ALA A 14 -44.83 50.00 -0.60
CA ALA A 14 -45.70 48.95 -0.08
C ALA A 14 -44.86 47.93 0.70
N GLY A 15 -45.27 47.66 1.95
CA GLY A 15 -44.57 46.75 2.87
C GLY A 15 -44.66 45.29 2.43
N GLY A 16 -43.51 44.62 2.37
CA GLY A 16 -43.38 43.19 2.11
C GLY A 16 -42.95 42.45 3.38
N LEU A 17 -43.73 41.43 3.75
CA LEU A 17 -43.42 40.43 4.76
C LEU A 17 -42.09 39.73 4.42
N THR A 18 -41.14 39.73 5.35
CA THR A 18 -39.90 38.96 5.24
C THR A 18 -40.20 37.47 5.42
N ALA A 19 -40.29 36.73 4.32
CA ALA A 19 -40.13 35.28 4.35
C ALA A 19 -38.64 34.98 4.53
N THR A 20 -38.25 34.51 5.71
CA THR A 20 -36.93 33.93 5.96
C THR A 20 -36.79 32.67 5.11
N ALA A 21 -35.99 32.75 4.05
CA ALA A 21 -35.55 31.57 3.31
C ALA A 21 -34.68 30.72 4.25
N ILE A 22 -35.21 29.58 4.67
CA ILE A 22 -34.42 28.56 5.37
C ILE A 22 -33.47 27.99 4.31
N ALA A 23 -32.18 28.31 4.45
CA ALA A 23 -31.15 27.72 3.61
C ALA A 23 -31.18 26.20 3.81
N ALA A 24 -31.42 25.46 2.74
CA ALA A 24 -31.28 24.02 2.74
C ALA A 24 -29.82 23.67 3.13
N PRO A 25 -29.59 22.64 3.97
CA PRO A 25 -28.25 22.22 4.31
C PRO A 25 -27.51 21.84 3.02
N ALA A 26 -26.29 22.36 2.86
CA ALA A 26 -25.40 21.99 1.77
C ALA A 26 -25.25 20.46 1.77
N GLN A 27 -25.69 19.80 0.70
CA GLN A 27 -25.42 18.38 0.50
C GLN A 27 -23.91 18.20 0.41
N ALA A 28 -23.35 17.41 1.33
CA ALA A 28 -21.97 16.98 1.27
C ALA A 28 -21.74 16.30 -0.09
N ALA A 29 -20.67 16.71 -0.79
CA ALA A 29 -20.27 16.09 -2.04
C ALA A 29 -20.05 14.57 -1.83
N PRO A 30 -20.41 13.72 -2.81
CA PRO A 30 -20.15 12.29 -2.71
C PRO A 30 -18.64 12.04 -2.53
N VAL A 31 -18.33 11.18 -1.56
CA VAL A 31 -16.98 10.81 -1.15
C VAL A 31 -16.32 10.01 -2.27
N GLN A 32 -15.22 10.51 -2.85
CA GLN A 32 -14.24 9.63 -3.48
C GLN A 32 -13.36 9.10 -2.35
N THR A 33 -13.75 7.95 -1.79
CA THR A 33 -12.87 7.20 -0.89
C THR A 33 -11.67 6.74 -1.69
N ALA A 34 -10.49 6.69 -1.06
CA ALA A 34 -9.40 5.90 -1.59
C ALA A 34 -9.93 4.50 -1.99
N PRO A 35 -9.50 3.95 -3.13
CA PRO A 35 -10.07 2.72 -3.65
C PRO A 35 -9.84 1.57 -2.65
N VAL A 36 -10.93 1.06 -2.08
CA VAL A 36 -10.95 -0.18 -1.32
C VAL A 36 -11.43 -1.29 -2.24
N ARG A 37 -10.51 -2.22 -2.53
CA ARG A 37 -10.66 -3.55 -3.17
C ARG A 37 -11.38 -3.64 -4.53
N THR A 38 -10.60 -4.16 -5.48
CA THR A 38 -10.98 -4.88 -6.71
C THR A 38 -12.12 -4.27 -7.51
N GLN A 39 -11.76 -3.39 -8.43
CA GLN A 39 -12.58 -3.10 -9.60
C GLN A 39 -11.83 -3.49 -10.87
N ILE A 40 -12.51 -4.29 -11.69
CA ILE A 40 -12.09 -4.61 -13.05
C ILE A 40 -12.00 -3.29 -13.83
N ALA A 41 -10.90 -3.05 -14.55
CA ALA A 41 -10.86 -2.01 -15.57
C ALA A 41 -10.36 -2.53 -16.90
N ASP A 42 -10.85 -1.85 -17.93
CA ASP A 42 -10.30 -1.79 -19.27
C ASP A 42 -8.75 -1.74 -19.24
N ALA A 43 -8.13 -2.57 -20.08
CA ALA A 43 -6.70 -2.92 -20.17
C ALA A 43 -6.19 -4.13 -19.35
N GLY A 44 -7.02 -4.77 -18.52
CA GLY A 44 -6.77 -6.12 -18.01
C GLY A 44 -5.88 -6.25 -16.76
N ALA A 45 -5.14 -5.20 -16.37
CA ALA A 45 -4.45 -5.15 -15.07
C ALA A 45 -5.42 -4.81 -13.93
N THR A 46 -5.23 -5.42 -12.75
CA THR A 46 -6.12 -5.25 -11.59
C THR A 46 -5.33 -5.06 -10.30
N VAL A 47 -5.91 -4.38 -9.31
CA VAL A 47 -5.30 -4.24 -7.98
C VAL A 47 -5.71 -5.40 -7.08
N SER A 48 -4.75 -6.20 -6.61
CA SER A 48 -4.99 -7.32 -5.69
C SER A 48 -4.91 -6.91 -4.22
N ALA A 49 -4.08 -5.91 -3.89
CA ALA A 49 -3.94 -5.41 -2.54
C ALA A 49 -3.54 -3.93 -2.51
N VAL A 50 -3.95 -3.25 -1.44
CA VAL A 50 -3.55 -1.88 -1.10
C VAL A 50 -3.21 -1.88 0.38
N ASP A 51 -2.04 -1.38 0.72
CA ASP A 51 -1.58 -1.21 2.09
C ASP A 51 -1.19 0.25 2.34
N TRP A 52 -1.88 0.89 3.28
CA TRP A 52 -1.61 2.27 3.67
C TRP A 52 -0.54 2.26 4.77
N ILE A 53 0.72 2.41 4.38
CA ILE A 53 1.88 2.42 5.27
C ILE A 53 1.83 3.64 6.20
N THR A 54 1.49 4.81 5.63
CA THR A 54 1.20 6.05 6.36
C THR A 54 -0.01 6.74 5.75
N ASP A 55 -0.39 7.91 6.27
CA ASP A 55 -1.50 8.70 5.71
C ASP A 55 -1.20 9.27 4.31
N ARG A 56 0.06 9.21 3.85
CA ARG A 56 0.50 9.66 2.53
C ARG A 56 1.47 8.71 1.80
N ARG A 57 1.77 7.54 2.37
CA ARG A 57 2.56 6.51 1.70
C ARG A 57 1.75 5.23 1.58
N VAL A 58 1.59 4.76 0.36
CA VAL A 58 0.73 3.62 0.04
C VAL A 58 1.48 2.62 -0.83
N ALA A 59 1.36 1.33 -0.53
CA ALA A 59 1.81 0.25 -1.38
C ALA A 59 0.62 -0.40 -2.10
N VAL A 60 0.73 -0.55 -3.42
CA VAL A 60 -0.32 -1.10 -4.28
C VAL A 60 0.25 -2.31 -5.01
N TRP A 61 -0.43 -3.46 -4.94
CA TRP A 61 -0.08 -4.65 -5.71
C TRP A 61 -0.95 -4.72 -6.95
N VAL A 62 -0.33 -4.54 -8.12
CA VAL A 62 -0.97 -4.56 -9.43
C VAL A 62 -0.71 -5.92 -10.08
N ASN A 63 -1.74 -6.71 -10.28
CA ASN A 63 -1.69 -7.92 -11.10
C ASN A 63 -1.39 -7.51 -12.55
N SER A 64 -0.18 -7.79 -13.01
CA SER A 64 0.28 -7.48 -14.37
C SER A 64 -0.03 -8.63 -15.33
N PRO A 65 -0.87 -8.44 -16.37
CA PRO A 65 -1.08 -9.45 -17.39
C PRO A 65 0.20 -9.81 -18.15
N SER A 66 1.06 -8.82 -18.46
CA SER A 66 2.29 -9.06 -19.22
C SER A 66 3.36 -9.82 -18.42
N MET A 67 3.44 -9.62 -17.10
CA MET A 67 4.40 -10.34 -16.25
C MET A 67 3.82 -11.59 -15.60
N GLY A 68 2.49 -11.71 -15.47
CA GLY A 68 1.82 -12.86 -14.86
C GLY A 68 1.92 -12.91 -13.33
N ILE A 69 2.40 -11.83 -12.69
CA ILE A 69 2.58 -11.72 -11.24
C ILE A 69 2.07 -10.36 -10.74
N PRO A 70 1.69 -10.25 -9.45
CA PRO A 70 1.44 -8.95 -8.83
C PRO A 70 2.75 -8.17 -8.65
N ILE A 71 2.74 -6.90 -9.01
CA ILE A 71 3.87 -5.98 -8.91
C ILE A 71 3.53 -4.91 -7.87
N GLN A 72 4.40 -4.74 -6.88
CA GLN A 72 4.24 -3.69 -5.89
C GLN A 72 4.69 -2.34 -6.46
N VAL A 73 3.85 -1.32 -6.30
CA VAL A 73 4.15 0.07 -6.61
C VAL A 73 3.86 0.88 -5.35
N GLN A 74 4.89 1.55 -4.82
CA GLN A 74 4.71 2.50 -3.74
C GLN A 74 4.36 3.87 -4.31
N ILE A 75 3.50 4.60 -3.61
CA ILE A 75 3.03 5.92 -3.97
C ILE A 75 3.23 6.85 -2.77
N LEU A 76 4.00 7.92 -2.95
CA LEU A 76 3.98 9.07 -2.03
C LEU A 76 2.96 10.06 -2.56
N LEU A 77 1.88 10.26 -1.79
CA LEU A 77 0.77 11.10 -2.20
C LEU A 77 1.13 12.58 -2.07
N ALA A 78 0.62 13.37 -3.02
CA ALA A 78 0.79 14.81 -3.05
C ALA A 78 0.41 15.46 -1.71
N ARG A 79 1.11 16.54 -1.35
CA ARG A 79 0.87 17.32 -0.13
C ARG A 79 -0.62 17.62 0.11
N ASP A 80 -1.30 18.16 -0.90
CA ASP A 80 -2.71 18.56 -0.77
C ASP A 80 -3.71 17.41 -1.05
N TRP A 81 -3.26 16.16 -1.15
CA TRP A 81 -4.10 15.00 -1.44
C TRP A 81 -5.35 14.96 -0.55
N ASN A 82 -5.16 15.10 0.77
CA ASN A 82 -6.25 15.04 1.74
C ASN A 82 -7.06 16.33 1.82
N LYS A 83 -6.40 17.47 1.64
CA LYS A 83 -7.02 18.80 1.69
C LYS A 83 -7.95 19.06 0.50
N THR A 84 -7.59 18.59 -0.69
CA THR A 84 -8.35 18.80 -1.92
C THR A 84 -8.74 17.46 -2.54
N PRO A 85 -9.81 16.79 -2.05
CA PRO A 85 -10.18 15.43 -2.47
C PRO A 85 -10.65 15.32 -3.92
N GLN A 86 -10.96 16.43 -4.59
CA GLN A 86 -11.37 16.47 -5.99
C GLN A 86 -10.23 16.84 -6.96
N ALA A 87 -9.06 17.21 -6.44
CA ALA A 87 -7.91 17.56 -7.27
C ALA A 87 -7.23 16.31 -7.82
N THR A 88 -6.62 16.45 -9.01
CA THR A 88 -5.67 15.50 -9.58
C THR A 88 -4.26 16.09 -9.56
N PHE A 89 -3.26 15.23 -9.52
CA PHE A 89 -1.86 15.63 -9.31
C PHE A 89 -0.94 15.10 -10.42
N PRO A 90 0.04 15.90 -10.87
CA PRO A 90 1.11 15.37 -11.72
C PRO A 90 1.94 14.33 -10.98
N SER A 91 2.67 13.51 -11.73
CA SER A 91 3.46 12.41 -11.15
C SER A 91 4.96 12.48 -11.43
N VAL A 92 5.76 12.04 -10.46
CA VAL A 92 7.21 11.85 -10.59
C VAL A 92 7.52 10.37 -10.42
N TRP A 93 8.03 9.73 -11.46
CA TRP A 93 8.32 8.31 -11.48
C TRP A 93 9.79 8.11 -11.11
N MET A 94 10.04 7.43 -10.01
CA MET A 94 11.36 7.27 -9.40
C MET A 94 11.84 5.82 -9.58
N LEU A 95 12.68 5.62 -10.60
CA LEU A 95 13.20 4.32 -10.99
C LEU A 95 14.46 3.95 -10.20
N ASP A 96 14.50 2.71 -9.71
CA ASP A 96 15.55 2.16 -8.86
C ASP A 96 16.75 1.66 -9.68
N GLY A 97 17.83 1.30 -8.99
CA GLY A 97 19.05 0.75 -9.56
C GLY A 97 19.00 -0.75 -9.82
N MET A 98 20.14 -1.27 -10.30
CA MET A 98 20.26 -2.66 -10.71
C MET A 98 20.08 -3.68 -9.56
N ARG A 99 20.22 -3.23 -8.31
CA ARG A 99 20.08 -4.05 -7.08
C ARG A 99 18.74 -3.81 -6.34
N ALA A 100 17.71 -3.36 -7.05
CA ALA A 100 16.38 -3.15 -6.49
C ALA A 100 15.88 -4.41 -5.74
N THR A 101 15.23 -4.20 -4.60
CA THR A 101 14.69 -5.29 -3.76
C THR A 101 13.18 -5.42 -3.94
N ASP A 102 12.62 -6.59 -3.62
CA ASP A 102 11.19 -6.86 -3.75
C ASP A 102 10.35 -6.35 -2.55
N THR A 103 10.96 -5.69 -1.56
CA THR A 103 10.28 -5.22 -0.34
C THR A 103 9.96 -3.74 -0.34
N GLU A 104 10.90 -2.92 -0.83
CA GLU A 104 10.81 -1.46 -0.81
C GLU A 104 11.63 -0.87 -1.95
N ASN A 105 11.17 0.25 -2.52
CA ASN A 105 11.94 0.99 -3.51
C ASN A 105 13.12 1.69 -2.83
N GLY A 106 14.32 1.56 -3.41
CA GLY A 106 15.55 2.08 -2.82
C GLY A 106 15.52 3.57 -2.50
N TRP A 107 14.75 4.39 -3.23
CA TRP A 107 14.62 5.82 -2.93
C TRP A 107 14.04 6.07 -1.54
N THR A 108 13.08 5.27 -1.06
CA THR A 108 12.54 5.44 0.29
C THR A 108 13.34 4.67 1.34
N ALA A 109 13.99 3.57 0.94
CA ALA A 109 14.79 2.76 1.86
C ALA A 109 16.13 3.42 2.24
N GLU A 110 16.74 4.17 1.30
CA GLU A 110 18.14 4.61 1.40
C GLU A 110 18.29 6.13 1.41
N THR A 111 17.18 6.87 1.26
CA THR A 111 17.18 8.33 1.17
C THR A 111 16.03 8.98 1.93
N ASP A 112 16.06 10.30 2.05
CA ASP A 112 14.99 11.09 2.66
C ASP A 112 13.81 11.40 1.73
N ALA A 113 13.68 10.70 0.59
CA ALA A 113 12.67 10.97 -0.45
C ALA A 113 11.25 11.09 0.09
N GLU A 114 10.81 10.21 1.00
CA GLU A 114 9.48 10.29 1.62
C GLU A 114 9.25 11.63 2.31
N SER A 115 10.16 12.03 3.20
CA SER A 115 10.05 13.29 3.93
C SER A 115 10.25 14.50 3.02
N TRP A 116 11.14 14.40 2.01
CA TRP A 116 11.45 15.45 1.06
C TRP A 116 10.26 15.76 0.15
N PHE A 117 9.51 14.74 -0.30
CA PHE A 117 8.36 14.94 -1.18
C PHE A 117 7.07 15.34 -0.45
N ALA A 118 7.00 15.23 0.89
CA ALA A 118 5.77 15.49 1.63
C ALA A 118 5.23 16.94 1.52
N ASP A 119 6.01 17.93 1.08
CA ASP A 119 5.52 19.30 0.81
C ASP A 119 5.28 19.61 -0.68
N LYS A 120 5.42 18.62 -1.56
CA LYS A 120 5.30 18.81 -3.01
C LYS A 120 3.94 18.31 -3.47
N ASN A 121 3.31 19.06 -4.36
CA ASN A 121 2.01 18.70 -4.94
C ASN A 121 2.15 17.74 -6.13
N VAL A 122 2.86 16.63 -5.91
CA VAL A 122 3.07 15.57 -6.90
C VAL A 122 2.81 14.21 -6.26
N ASN A 123 2.26 13.27 -7.03
CA ASN A 123 2.31 11.86 -6.64
C ASN A 123 3.66 11.28 -7.07
N VAL A 124 4.42 10.71 -6.15
CA VAL A 124 5.68 10.04 -6.49
C VAL A 124 5.40 8.56 -6.69
N ILE A 125 5.71 8.03 -7.87
CA ILE A 125 5.46 6.65 -8.26
C ILE A 125 6.78 5.88 -8.15
N LEU A 126 6.80 4.86 -7.30
CA LEU A 126 8.00 4.10 -6.94
C LEU A 126 7.77 2.61 -7.19
N PRO A 127 8.01 2.12 -8.42
CA PRO A 127 7.94 0.68 -8.70
C PRO A 127 8.95 -0.08 -7.83
N VAL A 128 8.52 -1.15 -7.18
CA VAL A 128 9.36 -1.98 -6.30
C VAL A 128 9.81 -3.24 -7.04
N GLY A 129 11.03 -3.70 -6.76
CA GLY A 129 11.63 -4.89 -7.39
C GLY A 129 12.18 -4.62 -8.79
N GLY A 130 12.31 -5.69 -9.56
CA GLY A 130 12.83 -5.62 -10.93
C GLY A 130 14.35 -5.53 -11.00
N GLN A 131 15.05 -6.25 -10.11
CA GLN A 131 16.51 -6.39 -10.12
C GLN A 131 17.01 -6.68 -11.55
N SER A 132 18.01 -5.92 -12.00
CA SER A 132 18.59 -6.00 -13.35
C SER A 132 17.67 -5.78 -14.56
N SER A 133 16.39 -5.42 -14.38
CA SER A 133 15.40 -5.38 -15.46
C SER A 133 15.65 -4.34 -16.58
N PHE A 134 16.42 -3.30 -16.30
CA PHE A 134 16.51 -2.06 -17.10
C PHE A 134 15.15 -1.42 -17.39
N TYR A 135 14.12 -1.77 -16.60
CA TYR A 135 12.72 -1.42 -16.82
C TYR A 135 12.28 -1.62 -18.29
N SER A 136 12.75 -2.71 -18.91
CA SER A 136 12.52 -3.03 -20.32
C SER A 136 11.70 -4.31 -20.50
N ASP A 137 11.21 -4.52 -21.71
CA ASP A 137 10.60 -5.79 -22.12
C ASP A 137 11.68 -6.74 -22.64
N TRP A 138 11.94 -7.81 -21.90
CA TRP A 138 13.01 -8.77 -22.23
C TRP A 138 12.63 -9.67 -23.39
N ALA A 139 13.61 -10.09 -24.18
CA ALA A 139 13.41 -11.04 -25.27
C ALA A 139 13.04 -12.44 -24.75
N GLU A 140 13.68 -12.88 -23.68
CA GLU A 140 13.53 -14.22 -23.09
C GLU A 140 13.40 -14.15 -21.56
N GLN A 141 12.78 -15.18 -20.98
CA GLN A 141 12.79 -15.36 -19.53
C GLN A 141 14.18 -15.79 -19.06
N ASN A 142 14.58 -15.32 -17.88
CA ASN A 142 15.88 -15.65 -17.30
C ASN A 142 15.78 -15.60 -15.78
N ASN A 143 16.55 -16.44 -15.09
CA ASN A 143 16.64 -16.40 -13.63
C ASN A 143 15.28 -16.43 -12.89
N GLY A 144 14.31 -17.19 -13.42
CA GLY A 144 12.98 -17.33 -12.83
C GLY A 144 12.02 -16.14 -13.02
N VAL A 145 12.42 -15.11 -13.78
CA VAL A 145 11.58 -13.92 -14.04
C VAL A 145 11.22 -13.75 -15.52
N ASN A 146 10.08 -13.12 -15.75
CA ASN A 146 9.58 -12.69 -17.05
C ASN A 146 9.39 -11.17 -17.04
N TYR A 147 10.43 -10.42 -17.40
CA TYR A 147 10.37 -8.96 -17.34
C TYR A 147 9.70 -8.35 -18.57
N LYS A 148 8.59 -7.67 -18.31
CA LYS A 148 7.84 -6.83 -19.26
C LYS A 148 7.58 -5.43 -18.68
N TRP A 149 8.64 -4.84 -18.14
CA TRP A 149 8.55 -3.61 -17.34
C TRP A 149 8.16 -2.40 -18.16
N GLU A 150 8.58 -2.29 -19.43
CA GLU A 150 8.15 -1.17 -20.27
C GLU A 150 6.64 -1.28 -20.54
N THR A 151 6.14 -2.48 -20.85
CA THR A 151 4.70 -2.71 -21.03
C THR A 151 3.92 -2.41 -19.74
N PHE A 152 4.37 -2.90 -18.58
CA PHE A 152 3.71 -2.61 -17.31
C PHE A 152 3.66 -1.12 -17.01
N LEU A 153 4.81 -0.44 -17.08
CA LEU A 153 4.93 0.98 -16.73
C LEU A 153 4.16 1.88 -17.72
N MET A 154 4.18 1.58 -19.01
CA MET A 154 3.61 2.47 -20.03
C MET A 154 2.14 2.18 -20.34
N LYS A 155 1.64 0.96 -20.08
CA LYS A 155 0.30 0.53 -20.52
C LYS A 155 -0.62 0.04 -19.39
N GLU A 156 -0.07 -0.65 -18.40
CA GLU A 156 -0.89 -1.32 -17.37
C GLU A 156 -1.05 -0.46 -16.11
N LEU A 157 0.03 0.18 -15.67
CA LEU A 157 0.04 1.03 -14.47
C LEU A 157 -0.70 2.37 -14.64
N PRO A 158 -0.57 3.12 -15.76
CA PRO A 158 -1.15 4.46 -15.86
C PRO A 158 -2.68 4.51 -15.66
N PRO A 159 -3.50 3.61 -16.25
CA PRO A 159 -4.94 3.60 -16.03
C PRO A 159 -5.33 3.45 -14.55
N ILE A 160 -4.57 2.67 -13.78
CA ILE A 160 -4.78 2.51 -12.34
C ILE A 160 -4.44 3.81 -11.62
N LEU A 161 -3.28 4.41 -11.90
CA LEU A 161 -2.87 5.67 -11.26
C LEU A 161 -3.84 6.83 -11.54
N GLU A 162 -4.36 6.89 -12.77
CA GLU A 162 -5.27 7.95 -13.20
C GLU A 162 -6.67 7.81 -12.61
N ARG A 163 -7.20 6.58 -12.59
CA ARG A 163 -8.54 6.30 -12.07
C ARG A 163 -8.58 6.33 -10.54
N ASP A 164 -7.62 5.66 -9.91
CA ASP A 164 -7.70 5.26 -8.49
C ASP A 164 -6.86 6.17 -7.59
N TRP A 165 -5.77 6.71 -8.14
CA TRP A 165 -4.78 7.49 -7.40
C TRP A 165 -4.69 8.95 -7.87
N ARG A 166 -5.75 9.45 -8.51
CA ARG A 166 -5.94 10.85 -8.97
C ARG A 166 -4.66 11.44 -9.56
N SER A 167 -3.88 10.63 -10.25
CA SER A 167 -2.73 11.11 -11.02
C SER A 167 -3.23 11.61 -12.37
N ASN A 168 -2.69 12.70 -12.88
CA ASN A 168 -3.01 13.16 -14.24
C ASN A 168 -1.92 12.73 -15.24
N ASP A 169 -2.09 13.13 -16.50
CA ASP A 169 -1.21 12.77 -17.61
C ASP A 169 0.07 13.62 -17.70
N THR A 170 0.32 14.51 -16.74
CA THR A 170 1.55 15.29 -16.64
C THR A 170 2.55 14.54 -15.77
N ARG A 171 3.58 13.98 -16.42
CA ARG A 171 4.50 13.01 -15.80
C ARG A 171 5.96 13.45 -15.97
N ALA A 172 6.77 13.18 -14.95
CA ALA A 172 8.23 13.24 -15.00
C ALA A 172 8.77 11.85 -14.66
N VAL A 173 9.91 11.48 -15.23
CA VAL A 173 10.63 10.27 -14.85
C VAL A 173 12.06 10.63 -14.47
N ALA A 174 12.54 10.05 -13.38
CA ALA A 174 13.92 10.13 -12.96
C ALA A 174 14.37 8.78 -12.41
N GLY A 175 15.64 8.47 -12.54
CA GLY A 175 16.18 7.26 -11.95
C GLY A 175 17.68 7.32 -11.82
N LEU A 176 18.21 6.38 -11.04
CA LEU A 176 19.64 6.20 -10.84
C LEU A 176 20.15 4.95 -11.55
N SER A 177 21.42 4.93 -11.96
CA SER A 177 22.04 3.72 -12.53
C SER A 177 21.21 3.14 -13.70
N MET A 178 20.82 1.87 -13.60
CA MET A 178 19.83 1.19 -14.42
C MET A 178 18.55 2.02 -14.66
N GLY A 179 17.96 2.57 -13.59
CA GLY A 179 16.79 3.46 -13.66
C GLY A 179 17.05 4.77 -14.39
N GLY A 180 18.29 5.29 -14.36
CA GLY A 180 18.68 6.49 -15.12
C GLY A 180 18.78 6.21 -16.62
N THR A 181 19.33 5.05 -17.00
CA THR A 181 19.27 4.54 -18.38
C THR A 181 17.83 4.36 -18.83
N ALA A 182 17.00 3.70 -18.00
CA ALA A 182 15.59 3.47 -18.29
C ALA A 182 14.79 4.77 -18.44
N ALA A 183 15.01 5.77 -17.59
CA ALA A 183 14.31 7.06 -17.68
C ALA A 183 14.48 7.71 -19.06
N MET A 184 15.70 7.67 -19.61
CA MET A 184 15.99 8.18 -20.95
C MET A 184 15.41 7.29 -22.05
N THR A 185 15.60 5.98 -21.94
CA THR A 185 15.12 5.02 -22.95
C THR A 185 13.59 4.98 -23.05
N LEU A 186 12.88 4.88 -21.92
CA LEU A 186 11.41 4.90 -21.87
C LEU A 186 10.86 6.21 -22.46
N SER A 187 11.46 7.35 -22.10
CA SER A 187 11.08 8.66 -22.65
C SER A 187 11.26 8.76 -24.15
N ALA A 188 12.37 8.24 -24.68
CA ALA A 188 12.66 8.28 -26.10
C ALA A 188 11.78 7.29 -26.91
N ARG A 189 11.39 6.17 -26.30
CA ARG A 189 10.54 5.14 -26.91
C ARG A 189 9.05 5.46 -26.83
N ASN A 190 8.65 6.31 -25.88
CA ASN A 190 7.27 6.73 -25.67
C ASN A 190 7.17 8.28 -25.73
N PRO A 191 7.42 8.92 -26.91
CA PRO A 191 7.43 10.37 -27.02
C PRO A 191 6.11 11.01 -26.57
N GLY A 192 6.21 12.04 -25.74
CA GLY A 192 5.06 12.78 -25.21
C GLY A 192 4.45 12.20 -23.92
N PHE A 193 4.86 11.00 -23.49
CA PHE A 193 4.38 10.39 -22.25
C PHE A 193 4.90 11.11 -20.99
N PHE A 194 6.16 11.56 -21.03
CA PHE A 194 6.81 12.37 -20.00
C PHE A 194 7.03 13.81 -20.49
N LYS A 195 7.15 14.76 -19.54
CA LYS A 195 7.58 16.15 -19.76
C LYS A 195 9.03 16.40 -19.31
N PHE A 196 9.54 15.54 -18.45
CA PHE A 196 10.90 15.58 -17.93
C PHE A 196 11.51 14.17 -17.85
N ALA A 197 12.81 14.05 -18.16
CA ALA A 197 13.60 12.84 -17.97
C ALA A 197 14.93 13.16 -17.26
N GLY A 198 15.16 12.51 -16.12
CA GLY A 198 16.37 12.65 -15.30
C GLY A 198 17.17 11.35 -15.21
N SER A 199 18.47 11.43 -15.50
CA SER A 199 19.40 10.30 -15.33
C SER A 199 20.48 10.66 -14.31
N PHE A 200 20.45 10.00 -13.16
CA PHE A 200 21.47 10.14 -12.10
C PHE A 200 22.46 8.98 -12.19
N SER A 201 23.68 9.24 -12.62
CA SER A 201 24.70 8.21 -12.82
C SER A 201 24.24 7.04 -13.72
N GLY A 202 23.41 7.32 -14.73
CA GLY A 202 22.95 6.31 -15.69
C GLY A 202 24.02 5.96 -16.74
N ILE A 203 23.87 4.80 -17.38
CA ILE A 203 24.67 4.40 -18.54
C ILE A 203 23.92 4.87 -19.79
N LEU A 204 24.39 5.95 -20.41
CA LEU A 204 23.66 6.62 -21.51
C LEU A 204 24.14 6.27 -22.91
N SER A 205 24.91 5.18 -23.01
CA SER A 205 25.30 4.53 -24.27
C SER A 205 25.49 3.05 -23.99
N THR A 206 24.65 2.20 -24.59
CA THR A 206 24.64 0.74 -24.33
C THR A 206 25.29 -0.04 -25.45
N THR A 207 25.41 0.53 -26.66
CA THR A 207 25.93 -0.15 -27.86
C THR A 207 27.40 0.18 -28.17
N THR A 208 27.99 1.17 -27.50
CA THR A 208 29.41 1.51 -27.71
C THR A 208 30.30 0.31 -27.37
N LEU A 209 31.42 0.16 -28.09
CA LEU A 209 32.35 -0.96 -27.93
C LEU A 209 32.70 -1.20 -26.45
N GLY A 210 32.47 -2.42 -25.98
CA GLY A 210 32.71 -2.84 -24.59
C GLY A 210 31.52 -2.63 -23.63
N MET A 211 30.54 -1.78 -23.97
CA MET A 211 29.39 -1.51 -23.11
C MET A 211 28.44 -2.70 -22.95
N PRO A 212 28.11 -3.48 -23.99
CA PRO A 212 27.30 -4.68 -23.83
C PRO A 212 27.92 -5.69 -22.86
N GLN A 213 29.25 -5.85 -22.90
CA GLN A 213 29.99 -6.73 -22.00
C GLN A 213 30.00 -6.19 -20.57
N ALA A 214 30.17 -4.88 -20.38
CA ALA A 214 30.12 -4.25 -19.07
C ALA A 214 28.73 -4.37 -18.43
N ILE A 215 27.66 -4.17 -19.23
CA ILE A 215 26.28 -4.37 -18.78
C ILE A 215 26.03 -5.83 -18.42
N GLY A 216 26.47 -6.78 -19.27
CA GLY A 216 26.38 -8.21 -18.97
C GLY A 216 27.08 -8.60 -17.67
N TYR A 217 28.30 -8.10 -17.43
CA TYR A 217 29.02 -8.32 -16.17
C TYR A 217 28.28 -7.72 -14.97
N ALA A 218 27.77 -6.50 -15.10
CA ALA A 218 27.02 -5.84 -14.03
C ALA A 218 25.73 -6.60 -13.68
N MET A 219 25.00 -7.10 -14.68
CA MET A 219 23.79 -7.91 -14.48
C MET A 219 24.10 -9.28 -13.85
N GLN A 220 25.24 -9.88 -14.21
CA GLN A 220 25.70 -11.12 -13.58
C GLN A 220 26.07 -10.91 -12.11
N ASP A 221 26.74 -9.81 -11.77
CA ASP A 221 27.00 -9.41 -10.37
C ASP A 221 25.69 -9.09 -9.63
N ALA A 222 24.78 -8.38 -10.28
CA ALA A 222 23.50 -7.95 -9.73
C ALA A 222 22.41 -9.04 -9.87
N GLY A 223 22.70 -10.24 -9.36
CA GLY A 223 21.72 -11.32 -9.21
C GLY A 223 21.82 -12.45 -10.23
N GLY A 224 22.89 -12.51 -11.04
CA GLY A 224 23.14 -13.63 -11.95
C GLY A 224 22.33 -13.57 -13.25
N PHE A 225 21.95 -12.37 -13.69
CA PHE A 225 21.11 -12.17 -14.87
C PHE A 225 21.92 -12.14 -16.17
N ASP A 226 21.29 -12.62 -17.25
CA ASP A 226 21.88 -12.66 -18.59
C ASP A 226 21.38 -11.50 -19.47
N ALA A 227 22.27 -10.61 -19.88
CA ALA A 227 21.96 -9.52 -20.82
C ALA A 227 21.54 -10.04 -22.22
N GLY A 228 21.96 -11.26 -22.59
CA GLY A 228 21.51 -11.95 -23.79
C GLY A 228 20.02 -12.29 -23.76
N ALA A 229 19.48 -12.67 -22.59
CA ALA A 229 18.04 -12.86 -22.44
C ALA A 229 17.26 -11.54 -22.48
N MET A 230 17.87 -10.44 -22.05
CA MET A 230 17.27 -9.11 -22.08
C MET A 230 17.12 -8.58 -23.52
N TRP A 231 18.22 -8.40 -24.25
CA TRP A 231 18.21 -7.76 -25.59
C TRP A 231 18.86 -8.61 -26.69
N GLY A 232 19.10 -9.89 -26.45
CA GLY A 232 19.80 -10.76 -27.40
C GLY A 232 21.31 -10.48 -27.46
N VAL A 233 21.95 -11.04 -28.48
CA VAL A 233 23.38 -10.78 -28.75
C VAL A 233 23.65 -9.28 -28.92
N PRO A 234 24.84 -8.75 -28.58
CA PRO A 234 25.15 -7.32 -28.67
C PRO A 234 24.89 -6.63 -30.03
N SER A 235 24.87 -7.39 -31.13
CA SER A 235 24.56 -6.90 -32.48
C SER A 235 23.06 -6.89 -32.81
N SER A 236 22.20 -7.35 -31.90
CA SER A 236 20.75 -7.35 -32.03
C SER A 236 20.21 -5.93 -32.10
N GLU A 237 19.15 -5.72 -32.88
CA GLU A 237 18.47 -4.42 -32.95
C GLU A 237 17.94 -3.95 -31.59
N LEU A 238 17.61 -4.88 -30.69
CA LEU A 238 17.09 -4.55 -29.37
C LEU A 238 18.07 -3.70 -28.56
N TRP A 239 19.39 -3.90 -28.70
CA TRP A 239 20.38 -3.04 -28.04
C TRP A 239 20.28 -1.60 -28.53
N ALA A 240 20.23 -1.37 -29.84
CA ALA A 240 20.07 -0.05 -30.42
C ALA A 240 18.71 0.58 -30.09
N GLN A 241 17.66 -0.23 -30.00
CA GLN A 241 16.31 0.19 -29.61
C GLN A 241 16.19 0.57 -28.12
N HIS A 242 17.22 0.29 -27.30
CA HIS A 242 17.29 0.64 -25.88
C HIS A 242 18.51 1.48 -25.52
N ASP A 243 19.23 2.02 -26.52
CA ASP A 243 20.39 2.87 -26.31
C ASP A 243 19.97 4.37 -26.30
N PRO A 244 20.08 5.08 -25.17
CA PRO A 244 19.78 6.51 -25.10
C PRO A 244 20.55 7.34 -26.14
N TYR A 245 21.82 7.01 -26.41
CA TYR A 245 22.65 7.72 -27.38
C TYR A 245 22.11 7.59 -28.80
N VAL A 246 21.67 6.38 -29.18
CA VAL A 246 21.07 6.13 -30.50
C VAL A 246 19.71 6.82 -30.60
N LEU A 247 18.93 6.81 -29.53
CA LEU A 247 17.58 7.36 -29.48
C LEU A 247 17.52 8.87 -29.20
N ALA A 248 18.65 9.55 -29.00
CA ALA A 248 18.74 10.91 -28.49
C ALA A 248 17.84 11.93 -29.22
N GLU A 249 17.66 11.79 -30.54
CA GLU A 249 16.82 12.68 -31.34
C GLU A 249 15.33 12.64 -30.91
N LYS A 250 14.85 11.49 -30.43
CA LYS A 250 13.47 11.31 -29.96
C LYS A 250 13.19 12.02 -28.62
N LEU A 251 14.23 12.52 -27.94
CA LEU A 251 14.09 13.30 -26.71
C LEU A 251 13.89 14.81 -26.97
N LYS A 252 13.82 15.23 -28.24
CA LYS A 252 13.62 16.64 -28.58
C LYS A 252 12.29 17.16 -28.02
N GLY A 253 12.36 18.31 -27.35
CA GLY A 253 11.21 18.95 -26.70
C GLY A 253 10.95 18.50 -25.26
N MET A 254 11.73 17.54 -24.75
CA MET A 254 11.71 17.10 -23.35
C MET A 254 12.64 17.99 -22.49
N SER A 255 12.29 18.20 -21.23
CA SER A 255 13.22 18.76 -20.23
C SER A 255 14.17 17.65 -19.75
N LEU A 256 15.48 17.79 -20.01
CA LEU A 256 16.46 16.74 -19.72
C LEU A 256 17.41 17.16 -18.59
N TYR A 257 17.70 16.22 -17.69
CA TYR A 257 18.71 16.34 -16.64
C TYR A 257 19.63 15.11 -16.66
N VAL A 258 20.93 15.34 -16.69
CA VAL A 258 21.94 14.28 -16.67
C VAL A 258 22.97 14.64 -15.61
N SER A 259 23.22 13.71 -14.69
CA SER A 259 24.32 13.86 -13.74
C SER A 259 25.19 12.61 -13.63
N SER A 260 26.45 12.83 -13.25
CA SER A 260 27.39 11.78 -12.86
C SER A 260 28.53 12.38 -12.03
N GLY A 261 29.06 11.59 -11.11
CA GLY A 261 30.31 11.82 -10.41
C GLY A 261 31.53 11.53 -11.27
N SER A 262 32.69 11.45 -10.63
CA SER A 262 33.97 11.12 -11.28
C SER A 262 34.44 9.69 -10.98
N GLY A 263 33.82 9.03 -10.01
CA GLY A 263 34.28 7.74 -9.47
C GLY A 263 35.39 7.85 -8.43
N THR A 264 35.93 9.05 -8.16
CA THR A 264 36.83 9.25 -7.01
C THR A 264 36.01 9.42 -5.74
N ALA A 265 36.50 8.91 -4.61
CA ALA A 265 35.86 9.11 -3.31
C ALA A 265 35.61 10.60 -3.03
N GLY A 266 34.37 10.95 -2.69
CA GLY A 266 33.95 12.27 -2.25
C GLY A 266 33.49 12.28 -0.79
N GLU A 267 32.76 13.33 -0.41
CA GLU A 267 32.34 13.59 0.98
C GLU A 267 31.48 12.47 1.59
N PHE A 268 30.68 11.78 0.79
CA PHE A 268 29.80 10.71 1.26
C PHE A 268 30.40 9.30 1.13
N ASP A 269 31.67 9.20 0.73
CA ASP A 269 32.35 7.91 0.55
C ASP A 269 33.25 7.57 1.73
N GLN A 270 33.26 6.30 2.12
CA GLN A 270 34.33 5.80 2.97
C GLN A 270 35.59 5.62 2.14
N GLN A 271 36.63 6.38 2.48
CA GLN A 271 37.92 6.31 1.81
C GLN A 271 38.66 5.02 2.20
N SER A 272 39.36 4.40 1.24
CA SER A 272 40.32 3.34 1.51
C SER A 272 41.66 3.92 2.00
N ASP A 273 42.65 3.05 2.24
CA ASP A 273 44.01 3.48 2.61
C ASP A 273 44.71 4.29 1.50
N ILE A 274 44.15 4.34 0.29
CA ILE A 274 44.68 5.11 -0.84
C ILE A 274 43.80 6.35 -1.05
N PRO A 275 44.35 7.58 -0.95
CA PRO A 275 43.59 8.81 -1.16
C PRO A 275 42.87 8.84 -2.51
N GLY A 276 41.60 9.25 -2.49
CA GLY A 276 40.73 9.31 -3.67
C GLY A 276 40.10 7.97 -4.08
N ILE A 277 40.44 6.87 -3.41
CA ILE A 277 39.85 5.55 -3.65
C ILE A 277 38.81 5.25 -2.57
N SER A 278 37.62 4.84 -2.98
CA SER A 278 36.55 4.39 -2.09
C SER A 278 36.71 2.91 -1.76
N THR A 279 36.24 2.48 -0.59
CA THR A 279 36.09 1.04 -0.29
C THR A 279 35.08 0.35 -1.21
N ASN A 280 34.19 1.13 -1.86
CA ASN A 280 33.25 0.66 -2.88
C ASN A 280 33.87 0.63 -4.28
N TYR A 281 34.81 -0.28 -4.51
CA TYR A 281 35.52 -0.40 -5.80
C TYR A 281 34.59 -0.63 -7.00
N ALA A 282 33.55 -1.44 -6.83
CA ALA A 282 32.56 -1.70 -7.88
C ALA A 282 31.79 -0.42 -8.26
N GLY A 283 31.37 0.35 -7.25
CA GLY A 283 30.71 1.64 -7.45
C GLY A 283 31.61 2.67 -8.12
N MET A 284 32.91 2.71 -7.81
CA MET A 284 33.85 3.58 -8.53
C MET A 284 33.91 3.24 -10.03
N GLY A 285 34.04 1.95 -10.36
CA GLY A 285 34.13 1.49 -11.75
C GLY A 285 32.86 1.81 -12.55
N LEU A 286 31.69 1.55 -11.97
CA LEU A 286 30.41 1.88 -12.60
C LEU A 286 30.24 3.40 -12.78
N GLU A 287 30.66 4.22 -11.81
CA GLU A 287 30.56 5.67 -11.92
C GLU A 287 31.44 6.23 -13.03
N ILE A 288 32.64 5.68 -13.23
CA ILE A 288 33.53 6.06 -14.35
C ILE A 288 32.86 5.74 -15.69
N LEU A 289 32.22 4.57 -15.82
CA LEU A 289 31.49 4.20 -17.03
C LEU A 289 30.26 5.09 -17.27
N SER A 290 29.50 5.40 -16.22
CA SER A 290 28.40 6.36 -16.29
C SER A 290 28.90 7.74 -16.74
N ARG A 291 30.01 8.21 -16.18
CA ARG A 291 30.61 9.50 -16.56
C ARG A 291 31.01 9.53 -18.03
N LEU A 292 31.70 8.50 -18.50
CA LEU A 292 32.12 8.40 -19.89
C LEU A 292 30.91 8.43 -20.85
N THR A 293 29.89 7.61 -20.58
CA THR A 293 28.72 7.49 -21.45
C THR A 293 27.79 8.71 -21.38
N SER A 294 27.67 9.35 -20.22
CA SER A 294 26.91 10.59 -20.09
C SER A 294 27.57 11.76 -20.82
N GLN A 295 28.91 11.82 -20.88
CA GLN A 295 29.63 12.85 -21.64
C GLN A 295 29.47 12.69 -23.16
N THR A 296 29.51 11.46 -23.67
CA THR A 296 29.26 11.20 -25.09
C THR A 296 27.81 11.52 -25.46
N PHE A 297 26.85 11.17 -24.58
CA PHE A 297 25.45 11.52 -24.73
C PHE A 297 25.21 13.04 -24.73
N ALA A 298 25.78 13.78 -23.77
CA ALA A 298 25.70 15.24 -23.73
C ALA A 298 26.26 15.89 -25.02
N THR A 299 27.37 15.35 -25.53
CA THR A 299 27.94 15.79 -26.82
C THR A 299 26.98 15.54 -27.98
N LYS A 300 26.28 14.40 -27.99
CA LYS A 300 25.27 14.09 -29.00
C LYS A 300 24.06 15.02 -28.92
N LEU A 301 23.54 15.30 -27.73
CA LEU A 301 22.45 16.25 -27.52
C LEU A 301 22.83 17.66 -28.02
N ASN A 302 24.03 18.13 -27.69
CA ASN A 302 24.53 19.41 -28.18
C ASN A 302 24.61 19.46 -29.71
N LYS A 303 25.10 18.38 -30.37
CA LYS A 303 25.11 18.27 -31.84
C LYS A 303 23.72 18.30 -32.47
N LEU A 304 22.72 17.76 -31.76
CA LEU A 304 21.32 17.75 -32.20
C LEU A 304 20.57 19.05 -31.84
N GLY A 305 21.20 19.97 -31.10
CA GLY A 305 20.55 21.18 -30.60
C GLY A 305 19.46 20.91 -29.57
N ILE A 306 19.57 19.82 -28.80
CA ILE A 306 18.63 19.45 -27.74
C ILE A 306 19.19 19.96 -26.40
N PRO A 307 18.52 20.91 -25.71
CA PRO A 307 19.00 21.44 -24.44
C PRO A 307 18.88 20.39 -23.33
N ALA A 308 19.90 20.31 -22.48
CA ALA A 308 19.91 19.47 -21.29
C ALA A 308 20.74 20.10 -20.17
N SER A 309 20.29 19.93 -18.93
CA SER A 309 21.07 20.26 -17.74
C SER A 309 22.09 19.15 -17.48
N ILE A 310 23.38 19.46 -17.62
CA ILE A 310 24.47 18.50 -17.46
C ILE A 310 25.26 18.84 -16.19
N ASN A 311 25.19 17.96 -15.19
CA ASN A 311 25.78 18.19 -13.86
C ASN A 311 26.84 17.15 -13.53
N TYR A 312 28.08 17.62 -13.50
CA TYR A 312 29.26 16.78 -13.42
C TYR A 312 30.06 17.11 -12.17
N ARG A 313 29.84 16.35 -11.10
CA ARG A 313 30.58 16.57 -9.85
C ARG A 313 32.06 16.21 -10.03
N PRO A 314 32.97 16.90 -9.32
CA PRO A 314 34.40 16.60 -9.34
C PRO A 314 34.74 15.30 -8.59
N SER A 315 33.88 14.89 -7.65
CA SER A 315 34.01 13.69 -6.83
C SER A 315 32.66 13.00 -6.59
N GLY A 316 32.72 11.80 -6.04
CA GLY A 316 31.59 10.97 -5.68
C GLY A 316 31.51 9.68 -6.49
N THR A 317 31.03 8.63 -5.83
CA THR A 317 30.85 7.30 -6.40
C THR A 317 29.38 6.97 -6.63
N HIS A 318 29.12 5.74 -7.08
CA HIS A 318 27.80 5.20 -7.40
C HIS A 318 27.02 4.82 -6.12
N SER A 319 26.57 5.82 -5.35
CA SER A 319 25.94 5.63 -4.05
C SER A 319 24.77 6.60 -3.76
N TRP A 320 23.91 6.20 -2.81
CA TRP A 320 22.62 6.83 -2.51
C TRP A 320 22.67 8.29 -2.09
N ALA A 321 23.61 8.67 -1.23
CA ALA A 321 23.72 10.06 -0.75
C ALA A 321 23.92 11.05 -1.91
N TYR A 322 24.67 10.64 -2.93
CA TYR A 322 24.86 11.45 -4.13
C TYR A 322 23.62 11.51 -5.02
N TRP A 323 22.87 10.43 -5.16
CA TRP A 323 21.63 10.44 -5.96
C TRP A 323 20.52 11.24 -5.28
N GLN A 324 20.41 11.16 -3.95
CA GLN A 324 19.55 12.02 -3.16
C GLN A 324 19.89 13.51 -3.38
N PHE A 325 21.19 13.85 -3.39
CA PHE A 325 21.63 15.21 -3.69
C PHE A 325 21.16 15.66 -5.08
N GLU A 326 21.36 14.84 -6.11
CA GLU A 326 20.98 15.17 -7.50
C GLU A 326 19.46 15.29 -7.68
N LEU A 327 18.67 14.47 -6.98
CA LEU A 327 17.22 14.63 -6.94
C LEU A 327 16.82 16.03 -6.46
N LYS A 328 17.48 16.53 -5.41
CA LYS A 328 17.22 17.87 -4.87
C LYS A 328 17.65 18.97 -5.85
N GLN A 329 18.77 18.79 -6.57
CA GLN A 329 19.22 19.72 -7.61
C GLN A 329 18.28 19.73 -8.83
N ALA A 330 17.74 18.58 -9.22
CA ALA A 330 16.82 18.46 -10.35
C ALA A 330 15.42 18.99 -10.04
N TRP A 331 15.03 19.10 -8.77
CA TRP A 331 13.65 19.44 -8.37
C TRP A 331 13.11 20.74 -9.00
N PRO A 332 13.82 21.88 -9.03
CA PRO A 332 13.29 23.09 -9.67
C PRO A 332 12.92 22.89 -11.14
N GLN A 333 13.71 22.09 -11.87
CA GLN A 333 13.46 21.74 -13.26
C GLN A 333 12.29 20.76 -13.40
N ILE A 334 12.19 19.76 -12.52
CA ILE A 334 11.05 18.84 -12.45
C ILE A 334 9.76 19.61 -12.18
N ALA A 335 9.74 20.45 -11.14
CA ALA A 335 8.59 21.24 -10.74
C ALA A 335 8.12 22.15 -11.89
N THR A 336 9.05 22.83 -12.57
CA THR A 336 8.74 23.65 -13.75
C THR A 336 8.13 22.82 -14.88
N ALA A 337 8.67 21.63 -15.17
CA ALA A 337 8.15 20.75 -16.22
C ALA A 337 6.75 20.19 -15.90
N LEU A 338 6.43 20.02 -14.61
CA LEU A 338 5.14 19.55 -14.13
C LEU A 338 4.12 20.68 -13.87
N GLY A 339 4.56 21.94 -13.91
CA GLY A 339 3.71 23.10 -13.60
C GLY A 339 3.31 23.18 -12.11
N VAL A 340 4.18 22.76 -11.20
CA VAL A 340 3.97 22.82 -9.74
C VAL A 340 4.95 23.79 -9.08
N ASP A 341 4.61 24.24 -7.87
CA ASP A 341 5.47 25.12 -7.09
C ASP A 341 6.80 24.44 -6.74
N VAL A 342 7.90 25.18 -6.90
CA VAL A 342 9.25 24.74 -6.53
C VAL A 342 9.39 24.71 -5.00
N ASP A 343 8.94 25.78 -4.36
CA ASP A 343 9.10 25.99 -2.93
C ASP A 343 7.92 25.44 -2.14
N LYS A 344 8.21 25.02 -0.91
CA LYS A 344 7.17 24.67 0.06
C LYS A 344 6.26 25.90 0.30
N PRO A 345 4.93 25.75 0.23
CA PRO A 345 4.03 26.85 0.59
C PRO A 345 4.12 27.21 2.07
N ALA A 346 3.93 28.50 2.34
CA ALA A 346 3.80 28.97 3.70
C ALA A 346 2.55 28.35 4.36
N CYS A 347 2.72 27.87 5.58
CA CYS A 347 1.64 27.41 6.44
C CYS A 347 1.82 28.00 7.83
N SER A 348 0.71 28.20 8.53
CA SER A 348 0.68 28.65 9.91
C SER A 348 -0.06 27.63 10.76
N VAL A 349 0.36 27.51 12.01
CA VAL A 349 -0.24 26.61 12.98
C VAL A 349 -0.74 27.46 14.14
N GLY A 350 -2.00 27.29 14.52
CA GLY A 350 -2.64 28.09 15.56
C GLY A 350 -3.78 27.35 16.24
N GLY A 351 -4.44 28.02 17.19
CA GLY A 351 -5.58 27.46 17.92
C GLY A 351 -5.25 26.14 18.63
N ASN A 352 -6.25 25.27 18.74
CA ASN A 352 -6.10 23.97 19.42
C ASN A 352 -5.11 23.05 18.68
N ILE A 353 -5.12 23.09 17.34
CA ILE A 353 -4.17 22.31 16.53
C ILE A 353 -2.74 22.75 16.83
N GLY A 354 -2.47 24.05 16.97
CA GLY A 354 -1.18 24.59 17.38
C GLY A 354 -0.74 24.14 18.77
N GLY A 355 -1.66 24.09 19.73
CA GLY A 355 -1.40 23.50 21.05
C GLY A 355 -0.96 22.04 20.96
N THR A 356 -1.73 21.21 20.23
CA THR A 356 -1.41 19.79 20.03
C THR A 356 -0.10 19.59 19.27
N ALA A 357 0.15 20.38 18.22
CA ALA A 357 1.39 20.28 17.44
C ALA A 357 2.62 20.65 18.28
N SER A 358 2.53 21.69 19.11
CA SER A 358 3.62 22.12 20.00
C SER A 358 3.94 21.07 21.06
N ALA A 359 2.93 20.32 21.53
CA ALA A 359 3.11 19.20 22.45
C ALA A 359 3.65 17.93 21.77
N ASN A 360 3.63 17.86 20.43
CA ASN A 360 4.00 16.69 19.63
C ASN A 360 5.05 17.05 18.58
N GLY A 361 6.24 17.44 19.02
CA GLY A 361 7.33 17.91 18.13
C GLY A 361 7.76 16.90 17.05
N TRP A 362 7.42 15.61 17.22
CA TRP A 362 7.64 14.57 16.21
C TRP A 362 6.79 14.73 14.95
N LEU A 363 5.71 15.52 14.98
CA LEU A 363 4.85 15.78 13.80
C LEU A 363 5.61 16.47 12.66
N GLY A 364 6.66 17.23 13.00
CA GLY A 364 7.42 18.04 12.06
C GLY A 364 6.72 19.35 11.69
N ASP A 365 7.09 19.90 10.55
CA ASP A 365 6.54 21.14 10.03
C ASP A 365 5.13 20.95 9.45
N CYS A 366 4.31 22.01 9.50
CA CYS A 366 3.02 22.00 8.82
C CYS A 366 3.22 21.88 7.32
N LEU A 367 2.25 21.26 6.65
CA LEU A 367 2.20 21.10 5.20
C LEU A 367 1.10 21.94 4.61
N THR A 368 -0.05 21.98 5.28
CA THR A 368 -1.26 22.65 4.81
C THR A 368 -1.70 23.71 5.80
N SER A 369 -2.57 24.61 5.33
CA SER A 369 -3.47 25.34 6.22
C SER A 369 -4.49 24.37 6.81
N GLU A 370 -5.12 24.72 7.93
CA GLU A 370 -6.31 23.99 8.38
C GLU A 370 -7.39 23.91 7.28
N TYR A 371 -8.06 22.77 7.19
CA TYR A 371 -9.14 22.52 6.23
C TYR A 371 -10.27 21.71 6.87
N ASP A 372 -11.46 21.81 6.30
CA ASP A 372 -12.66 21.15 6.82
C ASP A 372 -12.64 19.65 6.48
N VAL A 373 -13.10 18.85 7.44
CA VAL A 373 -13.31 17.41 7.30
C VAL A 373 -14.66 17.04 7.91
N ALA A 374 -15.16 15.83 7.65
CA ALA A 374 -16.39 15.37 8.27
C ALA A 374 -16.26 15.39 9.81
N GLY A 375 -17.12 16.17 10.47
CA GLY A 375 -17.16 16.28 11.92
C GLY A 375 -16.09 17.17 12.56
N GLY A 376 -15.32 17.95 11.80
CA GLY A 376 -14.38 18.92 12.36
C GLY A 376 -13.41 19.53 11.36
N ARG A 377 -12.19 19.81 11.81
CA ARG A 377 -11.11 20.36 10.97
C ARG A 377 -9.85 19.51 11.11
N ALA A 378 -8.99 19.56 10.10
CA ALA A 378 -7.70 18.89 10.11
C ALA A 378 -6.60 19.79 9.57
N GLN A 379 -5.35 19.47 9.92
CA GLN A 379 -4.16 20.05 9.33
C GLN A 379 -3.10 18.96 9.15
N ASP A 380 -2.46 18.96 7.98
CA ASP A 380 -1.41 18.02 7.64
C ASP A 380 -0.04 18.53 8.10
N PHE A 381 0.76 17.62 8.63
CA PHE A 381 2.14 17.80 9.06
C PHE A 381 3.03 16.75 8.42
N ARG A 382 4.36 16.98 8.39
CA ARG A 382 5.36 16.09 7.78
C ARG A 382 5.16 14.61 8.07
N PHE A 383 4.87 14.29 9.33
CA PHE A 383 4.82 12.91 9.82
C PHE A 383 3.44 12.51 10.36
N GLY A 384 2.39 13.28 10.11
CA GLY A 384 1.03 12.92 10.51
C GLY A 384 -0.01 14.00 10.25
N ARG A 385 -1.22 13.79 10.76
CA ARG A 385 -2.33 14.74 10.65
C ARG A 385 -2.92 15.01 12.02
N VAL A 386 -3.22 16.27 12.30
CA VAL A 386 -3.91 16.67 13.53
C VAL A 386 -5.36 16.97 13.21
N PHE A 387 -6.27 16.41 13.98
CA PHE A 387 -7.71 16.58 13.84
C PHE A 387 -8.26 17.32 15.05
N THR A 388 -9.18 18.25 14.85
CA THR A 388 -9.89 18.95 15.93
C THR A 388 -11.41 18.85 15.74
N SER A 389 -12.11 18.56 16.83
CA SER A 389 -13.58 18.50 16.92
C SER A 389 -14.04 18.90 18.31
N ASP A 390 -15.34 18.86 18.56
CA ASP A 390 -15.93 19.07 19.90
C ASP A 390 -15.43 18.04 20.93
N SER A 391 -14.95 16.87 20.47
CA SER A 391 -14.40 15.82 21.32
C SER A 391 -12.93 16.02 21.69
N GLY A 392 -12.26 17.04 21.14
CA GLY A 392 -10.86 17.36 21.39
C GLY A 392 -10.01 17.44 20.14
N THR A 393 -8.69 17.54 20.34
CA THR A 393 -7.70 17.74 19.27
C THR A 393 -6.57 16.71 19.38
N PHE A 394 -6.49 15.81 18.39
CA PHE A 394 -5.63 14.63 18.47
C PHE A 394 -4.80 14.42 17.19
N PRO A 395 -3.51 14.05 17.32
CA PRO A 395 -2.69 13.63 16.19
C PRO A 395 -2.94 12.15 15.85
N VAL A 396 -2.93 11.83 14.56
CA VAL A 396 -2.94 10.46 14.02
C VAL A 396 -1.86 10.36 12.95
N ALA A 397 -1.02 9.32 13.03
CA ALA A 397 0.23 9.23 12.27
C ALA A 397 0.66 7.77 12.07
N GLY A 398 1.74 7.58 11.30
CA GLY A 398 2.34 6.27 11.06
C GLY A 398 1.35 5.25 10.51
N ALA A 399 1.52 3.98 10.87
CA ALA A 399 0.67 2.89 10.42
C ALA A 399 -0.80 3.07 10.85
N VAL A 400 -1.05 3.63 12.04
CA VAL A 400 -2.42 3.94 12.48
C VAL A 400 -3.07 5.01 11.59
N GLY A 401 -2.32 6.05 11.22
CA GLY A 401 -2.77 7.07 10.28
C GLY A 401 -3.00 6.54 8.87
N GLY A 402 -2.17 5.59 8.43
CA GLY A 402 -2.37 4.84 7.20
C GLY A 402 -3.67 4.05 7.22
N ALA A 403 -3.85 3.16 8.20
CA ALA A 403 -5.08 2.39 8.38
C ALA A 403 -6.32 3.30 8.50
N TYR A 404 -6.22 4.42 9.22
CA TYR A 404 -7.32 5.39 9.33
C TYR A 404 -7.67 6.02 7.99
N SER A 405 -6.66 6.40 7.19
CA SER A 405 -6.86 6.97 5.85
C SER A 405 -7.44 5.94 4.88
N GLY A 406 -6.96 4.70 4.92
CA GLY A 406 -7.51 3.57 4.16
C GLY A 406 -8.95 3.23 4.52
N ASN A 407 -9.38 3.53 5.75
CA ASN A 407 -10.76 3.40 6.21
C ASN A 407 -11.64 4.65 5.94
N GLY A 408 -11.17 5.60 5.13
CA GLY A 408 -11.92 6.80 4.74
C GLY A 408 -11.79 7.99 5.71
N GLY A 409 -10.90 7.90 6.71
CA GLY A 409 -10.64 8.96 7.67
C GLY A 409 -11.91 9.40 8.43
N PRO A 410 -12.09 10.71 8.69
CA PRO A 410 -13.24 11.23 9.44
C PRO A 410 -14.61 10.95 8.80
N ALA A 411 -14.66 10.80 7.48
CA ALA A 411 -15.89 10.48 6.74
C ALA A 411 -16.17 8.97 6.73
N GLY A 412 -15.18 8.16 7.12
CA GLY A 412 -15.26 6.71 7.18
C GLY A 412 -16.01 6.18 8.39
N ALA A 413 -16.07 4.85 8.48
CA ALA A 413 -16.84 4.15 9.51
C ALA A 413 -16.37 4.48 10.94
N LEU A 414 -15.09 4.81 11.13
CA LEU A 414 -14.50 5.10 12.44
C LEU A 414 -14.88 6.50 12.98
N GLY A 415 -15.09 7.48 12.10
CA GLY A 415 -15.32 8.88 12.47
C GLY A 415 -14.10 9.55 13.10
N MET A 416 -14.30 10.74 13.70
CA MET A 416 -13.23 11.55 14.29
C MET A 416 -12.44 10.82 15.39
N PRO A 417 -11.12 11.07 15.53
CA PRO A 417 -10.31 10.52 16.60
C PRO A 417 -10.74 11.07 17.97
N LEU A 418 -10.64 10.23 18.98
CA LEU A 418 -10.91 10.53 20.40
C LEU A 418 -9.64 10.46 21.27
N SER A 419 -8.52 10.01 20.71
CA SER A 419 -7.23 9.99 21.38
C SER A 419 -6.08 10.20 20.39
N GLY A 420 -4.93 10.64 20.93
CA GLY A 420 -3.64 10.38 20.27
C GLY A 420 -3.27 8.90 20.37
N GLU A 421 -2.08 8.55 19.90
CA GLU A 421 -1.58 7.17 19.99
C GLU A 421 -1.22 6.82 21.46
N LEU A 422 -1.74 5.70 21.94
CA LEU A 422 -1.54 5.20 23.30
C LEU A 422 -0.85 3.82 23.27
N GLY A 423 -0.10 3.49 24.32
CA GLY A 423 0.46 2.16 24.51
C GLY A 423 -0.57 1.18 25.08
N THR A 424 -0.50 -0.08 24.65
CA THR A 424 -1.27 -1.17 25.25
C THR A 424 -0.65 -1.61 26.59
N PRO A 425 -1.43 -2.14 27.55
CA PRO A 425 -0.92 -2.53 28.88
C PRO A 425 0.13 -3.65 28.85
N ASP A 426 0.12 -4.51 27.84
CA ASP A 426 1.11 -5.59 27.65
C ASP A 426 2.45 -5.08 27.08
N GLY A 427 2.53 -3.80 26.71
CA GLY A 427 3.70 -3.16 26.11
C GLY A 427 4.02 -3.57 24.67
N ARG A 428 3.21 -4.43 24.04
CA ARG A 428 3.47 -4.96 22.69
C ARG A 428 2.99 -4.04 21.57
N GLY A 429 1.90 -3.31 21.81
CA GLY A 429 1.17 -2.59 20.78
C GLY A 429 0.94 -1.12 21.06
N ARG A 430 0.30 -0.48 20.08
CA ARG A 430 -0.20 0.89 20.13
C ARG A 430 -1.64 0.93 19.64
N TYR A 431 -2.41 1.92 20.06
CA TYR A 431 -3.75 2.13 19.53
C TYR A 431 -4.20 3.59 19.55
N ASN A 432 -5.13 3.92 18.66
CA ASN A 432 -5.94 5.12 18.74
C ASN A 432 -7.42 4.75 18.89
N SER A 433 -8.14 5.55 19.68
CA SER A 433 -9.59 5.48 19.79
C SER A 433 -10.24 6.46 18.81
N PHE A 434 -11.34 6.05 18.21
CA PHE A 434 -12.17 6.83 17.30
C PHE A 434 -13.62 6.76 17.75
N ARG A 435 -14.47 7.65 17.23
CA ARG A 435 -15.88 7.74 17.64
C ARG A 435 -16.62 6.40 17.60
N ASN A 436 -16.36 5.58 16.57
CA ASN A 436 -17.09 4.34 16.33
C ASN A 436 -16.18 3.11 16.28
N GLY A 437 -14.94 3.19 16.79
CA GLY A 437 -14.02 2.07 16.75
C GLY A 437 -12.63 2.39 17.28
N MET A 438 -11.71 1.46 17.10
CA MET A 438 -10.32 1.58 17.50
C MET A 438 -9.43 1.08 16.36
N ILE A 439 -8.21 1.61 16.27
CA ILE A 439 -7.17 1.01 15.43
C ILE A 439 -6.05 0.56 16.36
N TYR A 440 -5.69 -0.72 16.26
CA TYR A 440 -4.58 -1.32 16.99
C TYR A 440 -3.44 -1.63 16.04
N TRP A 441 -2.20 -1.45 16.51
CA TRP A 441 -0.99 -1.74 15.75
C TRP A 441 0.02 -2.50 16.60
N THR A 442 0.70 -3.48 15.97
CA THR A 442 1.96 -4.05 16.45
C THR A 442 2.92 -4.20 15.27
N PRO A 443 4.24 -4.33 15.50
CA PRO A 443 5.19 -4.64 14.43
C PRO A 443 4.90 -5.97 13.71
N GLN A 444 4.24 -6.92 14.37
CA GLN A 444 3.97 -8.25 13.81
C GLN A 444 2.66 -8.30 13.02
N THR A 445 1.65 -7.55 13.44
CA THR A 445 0.31 -7.60 12.85
C THR A 445 0.06 -6.46 11.87
N GLY A 446 0.74 -5.32 12.01
CA GLY A 446 0.33 -4.09 11.32
C GLY A 446 -0.86 -3.43 12.00
N ALA A 447 -1.38 -2.36 11.38
CA ALA A 447 -2.46 -1.54 11.92
C ALA A 447 -3.83 -1.99 11.38
N HIS A 448 -4.75 -2.30 12.28
CA HIS A 448 -6.07 -2.82 11.92
C HIS A 448 -7.19 -2.15 12.69
N ALA A 449 -8.25 -1.79 11.95
CA ALA A 449 -9.45 -1.21 12.53
C ALA A 449 -10.35 -2.30 13.12
N VAL A 450 -10.82 -2.11 14.35
CA VAL A 450 -11.81 -2.96 15.03
C VAL A 450 -13.00 -2.07 15.40
N ARG A 451 -14.22 -2.44 15.01
CA ARG A 451 -15.42 -1.61 15.19
C ARG A 451 -16.68 -2.42 15.44
N GLY A 452 -17.75 -1.72 15.80
CA GLY A 452 -19.11 -2.27 15.92
C GLY A 452 -19.20 -3.51 16.82
N ALA A 453 -20.03 -4.46 16.41
CA ALA A 453 -20.31 -5.66 17.20
C ALA A 453 -19.09 -6.57 17.43
N ILE A 454 -18.05 -6.48 16.58
CA ILE A 454 -16.79 -7.20 16.78
C ILE A 454 -15.99 -6.54 17.90
N LEU A 455 -15.86 -5.21 17.87
CA LEU A 455 -15.21 -4.45 18.94
C LEU A 455 -15.89 -4.69 20.29
N ASP A 456 -17.23 -4.61 20.34
CA ASP A 456 -17.98 -4.81 21.58
C ASP A 456 -17.73 -6.19 22.20
N GLN A 457 -17.63 -7.23 21.36
CA GLN A 457 -17.37 -8.59 21.82
C GLN A 457 -15.91 -8.79 22.23
N TRP A 458 -14.96 -8.25 21.48
CA TRP A 458 -13.54 -8.29 21.83
C TRP A 458 -13.24 -7.53 23.13
N ALA A 459 -13.89 -6.38 23.33
CA ALA A 459 -13.82 -5.61 24.57
C ALA A 459 -14.29 -6.42 25.79
N ARG A 460 -15.41 -7.16 25.67
CA ARG A 460 -15.91 -8.05 26.74
C ARG A 460 -14.94 -9.19 27.08
N GLN A 461 -14.06 -9.55 26.15
CA GLN A 461 -13.03 -10.57 26.33
C GLN A 461 -11.70 -10.00 26.83
N GLY A 462 -11.62 -8.70 27.12
CA GLY A 462 -10.40 -8.05 27.62
C GLY A 462 -9.47 -7.52 26.52
N TYR A 463 -9.99 -7.24 25.33
CA TYR A 463 -9.25 -6.70 24.19
C TYR A 463 -8.01 -7.56 23.86
N GLU A 464 -6.84 -6.93 23.66
CA GLU A 464 -5.57 -7.59 23.33
C GLU A 464 -5.06 -8.51 24.45
N GLY A 465 -5.51 -8.30 25.69
CA GLY A 465 -5.25 -9.20 26.82
C GLY A 465 -6.13 -10.44 26.83
N GLY A 466 -7.14 -10.50 25.94
CA GLY A 466 -8.03 -11.62 25.76
C GLY A 466 -7.42 -12.78 24.95
N PRO A 467 -8.17 -13.89 24.78
CA PRO A 467 -7.65 -15.11 24.18
C PRO A 467 -7.32 -15.01 22.68
N LEU A 468 -7.84 -14.00 21.99
CA LEU A 468 -7.59 -13.80 20.56
C LEU A 468 -6.31 -12.99 20.26
N GLY A 469 -5.80 -12.22 21.23
CA GLY A 469 -4.69 -11.29 21.02
C GLY A 469 -5.08 -10.09 20.15
N TYR A 470 -4.13 -9.65 19.31
CA TYR A 470 -4.28 -8.48 18.43
C TYR A 470 -5.06 -8.80 17.14
N PRO A 471 -5.73 -7.81 16.53
CA PRO A 471 -6.26 -7.96 15.18
C PRO A 471 -5.11 -8.18 14.18
N LEU A 472 -5.32 -9.14 13.27
CA LEU A 472 -4.35 -9.55 12.23
C LEU A 472 -4.81 -9.15 10.82
N ARG A 473 -6.10 -8.88 10.65
CA ARG A 473 -6.73 -8.47 9.40
C ARG A 473 -7.86 -7.49 9.70
N ASP A 474 -8.21 -6.67 8.72
CA ASP A 474 -9.41 -5.85 8.80
C ASP A 474 -10.68 -6.70 8.68
N GLU A 475 -11.78 -6.18 9.23
CA GLU A 475 -13.12 -6.74 9.08
C GLU A 475 -13.51 -6.79 7.59
N VAL A 476 -13.93 -7.97 7.12
CA VAL A 476 -14.46 -8.17 5.78
C VAL A 476 -15.86 -8.76 5.84
N GLN A 477 -16.70 -8.43 4.85
CA GLN A 477 -18.00 -9.09 4.70
C GLN A 477 -17.80 -10.54 4.29
N THR A 478 -18.62 -11.44 4.82
CA THR A 478 -18.59 -12.85 4.43
C THR A 478 -19.11 -13.01 2.99
N PRO A 479 -18.52 -13.89 2.14
CA PRO A 479 -18.77 -13.87 0.69
C PRO A 479 -20.21 -14.17 0.28
N SER A 480 -20.86 -15.13 0.94
CA SER A 480 -22.14 -15.69 0.48
C SER A 480 -23.30 -15.51 1.46
N LYS A 481 -23.01 -15.10 2.69
CA LYS A 481 -24.02 -14.92 3.75
C LYS A 481 -23.88 -13.52 4.35
N PRO A 482 -24.98 -12.88 4.78
CA PRO A 482 -24.90 -11.61 5.50
C PRO A 482 -24.15 -11.80 6.82
N GLY A 483 -23.01 -11.14 6.96
CA GLY A 483 -22.14 -11.28 8.11
C GLY A 483 -20.78 -10.63 7.86
N ALA A 484 -19.97 -10.59 8.92
CA ALA A 484 -18.63 -10.07 8.87
C ALA A 484 -17.68 -11.00 9.63
N VAL A 485 -16.41 -11.03 9.22
CA VAL A 485 -15.36 -11.76 9.90
C VAL A 485 -14.14 -10.87 10.05
N GLN A 486 -13.50 -10.93 11.21
CA GLN A 486 -12.22 -10.29 11.46
C GLN A 486 -11.24 -11.31 12.05
N GLY A 487 -10.05 -11.37 11.45
CA GLY A 487 -8.96 -12.24 11.91
C GLY A 487 -8.14 -11.58 13.02
N PHE A 488 -7.74 -12.39 13.99
CA PHE A 488 -6.89 -12.06 15.13
C PHE A 488 -5.72 -13.05 15.21
N GLU A 489 -4.74 -12.81 16.08
CA GLU A 489 -3.54 -13.65 16.21
C GLU A 489 -3.85 -15.15 16.44
N ILE A 490 -4.86 -15.46 17.26
CA ILE A 490 -5.16 -16.84 17.71
C ILE A 490 -6.47 -17.40 17.11
N GLY A 491 -7.21 -16.58 16.35
CA GLY A 491 -8.48 -17.01 15.77
C GLY A 491 -9.18 -15.93 14.95
N ALA A 492 -10.50 -16.00 14.86
CA ALA A 492 -11.31 -14.98 14.23
C ALA A 492 -12.62 -14.74 15.00
N MET A 493 -13.15 -13.53 14.90
CA MET A 493 -14.53 -13.24 15.32
C MET A 493 -15.44 -13.19 14.11
N TYR A 494 -16.57 -13.89 14.20
CA TYR A 494 -17.62 -13.91 13.20
C TYR A 494 -18.85 -13.20 13.75
N PHE A 495 -19.37 -12.24 13.00
CA PHE A 495 -20.65 -11.60 13.24
C PHE A 495 -21.67 -12.07 12.20
N SER A 496 -22.87 -12.42 12.67
CA SER A 496 -24.06 -12.52 11.81
C SER A 496 -25.27 -11.86 12.49
N PRO A 497 -26.26 -11.37 11.73
CA PRO A 497 -27.50 -10.85 12.30
C PRO A 497 -28.24 -11.87 13.18
N ASP A 498 -28.15 -13.16 12.83
CA ASP A 498 -28.92 -14.23 13.47
C ASP A 498 -28.26 -14.74 14.76
N THR A 499 -26.93 -14.74 14.82
CA THR A 499 -26.18 -15.34 15.94
C THR A 499 -25.44 -14.33 16.79
N GLY A 500 -25.25 -13.08 16.33
CA GLY A 500 -24.37 -12.11 16.98
C GLY A 500 -22.90 -12.38 16.69
N THR A 501 -22.01 -11.85 17.54
CA THR A 501 -20.55 -11.99 17.39
C THR A 501 -19.99 -13.11 18.27
N HIS A 502 -19.26 -14.05 17.67
CA HIS A 502 -18.59 -15.14 18.39
C HIS A 502 -17.18 -15.41 17.87
N ALA A 503 -16.27 -15.72 18.80
CA ALA A 503 -14.91 -16.11 18.50
C ALA A 503 -14.82 -17.62 18.18
N VAL A 504 -14.06 -17.94 17.12
CA VAL A 504 -13.66 -19.31 16.78
C VAL A 504 -12.14 -19.32 16.67
N MET A 505 -11.46 -20.20 17.41
CA MET A 505 -10.00 -20.15 17.57
C MET A 505 -9.35 -21.53 17.61
N GLY A 506 -8.01 -21.55 17.54
CA GLY A 506 -7.19 -22.75 17.70
C GLY A 506 -7.65 -23.95 16.86
N LYS A 507 -7.67 -25.14 17.47
CA LYS A 507 -8.01 -26.40 16.79
C LYS A 507 -9.47 -26.48 16.33
N ILE A 508 -10.38 -25.78 16.99
CA ILE A 508 -11.77 -25.69 16.56
C ILE A 508 -11.85 -24.88 15.25
N MET A 509 -11.12 -23.77 15.14
CA MET A 509 -11.05 -22.98 13.90
C MET A 509 -10.40 -23.77 12.76
N GLU A 510 -9.31 -24.49 13.01
CA GLU A 510 -8.70 -25.37 12.01
C GLU A 510 -9.74 -26.37 11.45
N LYS A 511 -10.54 -26.96 12.34
CA LYS A 511 -11.61 -27.87 11.93
C LYS A 511 -12.73 -27.17 11.17
N TYR A 512 -13.14 -25.99 11.63
CA TYR A 512 -14.17 -25.18 10.97
C TYR A 512 -13.77 -24.84 9.53
N GLY A 513 -12.49 -24.54 9.29
CA GLY A 513 -11.98 -24.34 7.94
C GLY A 513 -12.07 -25.57 7.04
N GLN A 514 -11.80 -26.77 7.57
CA GLN A 514 -11.99 -28.02 6.84
C GLN A 514 -13.45 -28.29 6.47
N THR A 515 -14.39 -27.76 7.25
CA THR A 515 -15.84 -27.90 7.00
C THR A 515 -16.41 -26.84 6.06
N GLY A 516 -15.59 -25.93 5.54
CA GLY A 516 -16.02 -24.86 4.64
C GLY A 516 -16.46 -23.57 5.33
N TRP A 517 -16.02 -23.33 6.57
CA TRP A 517 -16.30 -22.12 7.35
C TRP A 517 -17.82 -21.85 7.47
N GLU A 518 -18.22 -20.58 7.44
CA GLU A 518 -19.62 -20.15 7.49
C GLU A 518 -20.43 -20.60 6.28
N ASN A 519 -19.77 -20.97 5.18
CA ASN A 519 -20.41 -21.49 3.97
C ASN A 519 -20.68 -22.99 4.05
N GLY A 520 -20.06 -23.69 5.00
CA GLY A 520 -20.25 -25.11 5.26
C GLY A 520 -21.57 -25.45 5.93
N ALA A 521 -21.76 -26.75 6.17
CA ALA A 521 -22.96 -27.29 6.83
C ALA A 521 -23.15 -26.78 8.27
N LEU A 522 -22.07 -26.35 8.94
CA LEU A 522 -22.13 -25.80 10.29
C LEU A 522 -22.73 -24.39 10.33
N GLY A 523 -22.54 -23.56 9.30
CA GLY A 523 -22.97 -22.16 9.33
C GLY A 523 -22.20 -21.32 10.36
N PHE A 524 -22.76 -20.21 10.82
CA PHE A 524 -22.12 -19.31 11.79
C PHE A 524 -22.09 -19.89 13.20
N ALA A 525 -21.07 -19.49 13.97
CA ALA A 525 -20.98 -19.78 15.39
C ALA A 525 -22.12 -19.08 16.18
N LYS A 526 -22.62 -19.76 17.20
CA LYS A 526 -23.64 -19.29 18.16
C LYS A 526 -23.09 -19.01 19.56
N THR A 527 -21.88 -19.47 19.82
CA THR A 527 -21.20 -19.35 21.12
C THR A 527 -19.72 -19.09 20.88
N ASN A 528 -19.06 -18.43 21.83
CA ASN A 528 -17.61 -18.55 21.96
C ASN A 528 -17.25 -19.97 22.45
N GLU A 529 -15.96 -20.34 22.44
CA GLU A 529 -15.55 -21.64 22.99
C GLU A 529 -16.01 -21.82 24.45
N VAL A 530 -16.69 -22.94 24.69
CA VAL A 530 -17.18 -23.36 26.01
C VAL A 530 -16.26 -24.46 26.55
N THR A 531 -15.90 -24.35 27.84
CA THR A 531 -15.11 -25.39 28.52
C THR A 531 -15.95 -26.60 28.89
N VAL A 532 -15.45 -27.79 28.59
CA VAL A 532 -16.02 -29.10 28.95
C VAL A 532 -14.97 -29.96 29.67
N ARG A 533 -15.32 -31.19 30.05
CA ARG A 533 -14.48 -32.06 30.90
C ARG A 533 -13.08 -32.31 30.35
N ASP A 534 -12.13 -32.66 31.20
CA ASP A 534 -10.76 -33.05 30.81
C ASP A 534 -10.03 -31.99 29.97
N GLY A 535 -10.36 -30.71 30.19
CA GLY A 535 -9.76 -29.59 29.46
C GLY A 535 -10.26 -29.46 28.03
N GLY A 536 -11.30 -30.20 27.62
CA GLY A 536 -11.91 -30.05 26.31
C GLY A 536 -12.63 -28.73 26.11
N ARG A 537 -12.93 -28.42 24.86
CA ARG A 537 -13.65 -27.22 24.43
C ARG A 537 -14.69 -27.60 23.38
N PHE A 538 -15.78 -26.84 23.29
CA PHE A 538 -16.63 -26.93 22.11
C PHE A 538 -17.18 -25.56 21.71
N THR A 539 -17.54 -25.44 20.44
CA THR A 539 -18.28 -24.30 19.91
C THR A 539 -19.55 -24.82 19.27
N GLU A 540 -20.67 -24.20 19.63
CA GLU A 540 -21.95 -24.41 18.95
C GLU A 540 -22.05 -23.53 17.71
N PHE A 541 -22.53 -24.13 16.61
CA PHE A 541 -22.81 -23.51 15.32
C PHE A 541 -24.29 -23.71 14.95
N GLN A 542 -24.78 -22.99 13.96
CA GLN A 542 -26.17 -23.11 13.49
C GLN A 542 -26.56 -24.55 13.10
N GLY A 543 -25.65 -25.26 12.43
CA GLY A 543 -25.87 -26.60 11.89
C GLY A 543 -25.26 -27.75 12.69
N GLY A 544 -24.65 -27.48 13.85
CA GLY A 544 -24.01 -28.51 14.66
C GLY A 544 -23.02 -27.96 15.67
N ASN A 545 -22.09 -28.79 16.11
CA ASN A 545 -21.03 -28.40 17.05
C ASN A 545 -19.67 -28.88 16.56
N ILE A 546 -18.61 -28.23 17.01
CA ILE A 546 -17.25 -28.79 16.95
C ILE A 546 -16.76 -28.98 18.38
N TYR A 547 -16.37 -30.21 18.72
CA TYR A 547 -15.76 -30.55 20.00
C TYR A 547 -14.26 -30.79 19.80
N TRP A 548 -13.45 -30.31 20.74
CA TRP A 548 -12.03 -30.56 20.83
C TRP A 548 -11.65 -31.09 22.20
N SER A 549 -10.74 -32.06 22.26
CA SER A 549 -10.03 -32.42 23.48
C SER A 549 -8.57 -32.74 23.17
N PRO A 550 -7.66 -32.68 24.17
CA PRO A 550 -6.27 -33.10 23.98
C PRO A 550 -6.13 -34.54 23.46
N ALA A 551 -7.07 -35.43 23.80
CA ALA A 551 -7.02 -36.84 23.45
C ALA A 551 -7.59 -37.15 22.06
N THR A 552 -8.60 -36.39 21.60
CA THR A 552 -9.34 -36.70 20.37
C THR A 552 -9.02 -35.78 19.21
N GLY A 553 -8.48 -34.59 19.46
CA GLY A 553 -8.47 -33.51 18.46
C GLY A 553 -9.88 -32.94 18.24
N ALA A 554 -10.03 -32.12 17.19
CA ALA A 554 -11.26 -31.38 16.89
C ALA A 554 -12.12 -32.11 15.84
N TRP A 555 -13.38 -32.39 16.17
CA TRP A 555 -14.32 -33.11 15.30
C TRP A 555 -15.69 -32.44 15.27
N SER A 556 -16.30 -32.44 14.10
CA SER A 556 -17.62 -31.86 13.89
C SER A 556 -18.72 -32.89 14.18
N ILE A 557 -19.84 -32.46 14.74
CA ILE A 557 -21.06 -33.26 14.88
C ILE A 557 -22.25 -32.42 14.45
N LEU A 558 -22.88 -32.81 13.34
CA LEU A 558 -23.99 -32.07 12.73
C LEU A 558 -25.30 -32.33 13.46
N ASN A 559 -26.18 -31.34 13.47
CA ASN A 559 -27.54 -31.50 13.99
C ASN A 559 -28.27 -32.61 13.21
N GLY A 560 -28.92 -33.52 13.94
CA GLY A 560 -29.63 -34.65 13.36
C GLY A 560 -29.63 -35.88 14.27
N GLN A 561 -30.06 -37.02 13.73
CA GLN A 561 -30.31 -38.23 14.51
C GLN A 561 -29.08 -38.75 15.28
N ILE A 562 -27.86 -38.60 14.72
CA ILE A 562 -26.63 -38.99 15.42
C ILE A 562 -26.38 -38.09 16.63
N PHE A 563 -26.51 -36.77 16.47
CA PHE A 563 -26.34 -35.83 17.56
C PHE A 563 -27.38 -36.03 18.67
N ASP A 564 -28.64 -36.25 18.30
CA ASP A 564 -29.71 -36.54 19.27
C ASP A 564 -29.47 -37.85 20.04
N ALA A 565 -28.93 -38.87 19.37
CA ALA A 565 -28.55 -40.12 20.00
C ALA A 565 -27.41 -39.93 21.01
N TRP A 566 -26.36 -39.20 20.61
CA TRP A 566 -25.23 -38.90 21.48
C TRP A 566 -25.65 -38.03 22.69
N LYS A 567 -26.51 -37.04 22.46
CA LYS A 567 -27.17 -36.24 23.50
C LYS A 567 -27.93 -37.12 24.49
N SER A 568 -28.72 -38.08 24.02
CA SER A 568 -29.55 -38.95 24.86
C SER A 568 -28.75 -39.80 25.85
N VAL A 569 -27.45 -40.01 25.57
CA VAL A 569 -26.55 -40.77 26.44
C VAL A 569 -25.57 -39.89 27.23
N GLY A 570 -25.77 -38.58 27.24
CA GLY A 570 -25.03 -37.64 28.10
C GLY A 570 -23.91 -36.84 27.42
N TYR A 571 -23.93 -36.72 26.08
CA TYR A 571 -22.90 -36.00 25.31
C TYR A 571 -21.48 -36.51 25.61
N GLU A 572 -20.49 -35.62 25.73
CA GLU A 572 -19.10 -35.94 26.00
C GLU A 572 -18.91 -36.52 27.40
N ASN A 573 -19.81 -36.22 28.35
CA ASN A 573 -19.82 -36.80 29.70
C ASN A 573 -20.48 -38.19 29.74
N GLY A 574 -21.09 -38.59 28.62
CA GLY A 574 -21.81 -39.83 28.46
C GLY A 574 -20.92 -41.04 28.21
N ARG A 575 -21.55 -42.21 28.10
CA ARG A 575 -20.85 -43.49 27.89
C ARG A 575 -20.01 -43.54 26.61
N LEU A 576 -20.37 -42.77 25.58
CA LEU A 576 -19.65 -42.72 24.31
C LEU A 576 -18.40 -41.82 24.35
N GLY A 577 -18.36 -40.84 25.26
CA GLY A 577 -17.28 -39.85 25.34
C GLY A 577 -17.27 -38.84 24.19
N TYR A 578 -16.09 -38.26 23.93
CA TYR A 578 -15.87 -37.29 22.86
C TYR A 578 -16.04 -37.91 21.47
N VAL A 579 -16.43 -37.07 20.51
CA VAL A 579 -16.43 -37.40 19.08
C VAL A 579 -15.00 -37.63 18.59
N THR A 580 -14.78 -38.64 17.74
CA THR A 580 -13.45 -39.03 17.21
C THR A 580 -13.39 -39.11 15.68
N SER A 581 -14.50 -38.84 14.98
CA SER A 581 -14.54 -38.71 13.52
C SER A 581 -15.60 -37.69 13.11
N ASP A 582 -15.53 -37.20 11.88
CA ASP A 582 -16.72 -36.63 11.25
C ASP A 582 -17.73 -37.73 10.92
N GLN A 583 -18.96 -37.34 10.59
CA GLN A 583 -19.95 -38.27 10.03
C GLN A 583 -19.50 -38.72 8.64
N PHE A 584 -19.56 -40.03 8.37
CA PHE A 584 -19.22 -40.61 7.08
C PHE A 584 -20.26 -41.65 6.63
N ASP A 585 -20.33 -41.86 5.32
CA ASP A 585 -21.28 -42.80 4.70
C ASP A 585 -20.87 -44.25 4.95
N ILE A 586 -21.87 -45.09 5.20
CA ILE A 586 -21.75 -46.54 5.29
C ILE A 586 -22.84 -47.20 4.44
N PRO A 587 -22.73 -48.49 4.07
CA PRO A 587 -23.80 -49.18 3.36
C PRO A 587 -25.15 -49.08 4.11
N GLY A 588 -26.13 -48.45 3.46
CA GLY A 588 -27.48 -48.26 4.00
C GLY A 588 -27.65 -47.12 4.99
N GLY A 589 -26.67 -46.22 5.16
CA GLY A 589 -26.79 -45.11 6.10
C GLY A 589 -25.52 -44.32 6.37
N VAL A 590 -25.45 -43.73 7.57
CA VAL A 590 -24.30 -42.94 8.03
C VAL A 590 -23.82 -43.42 9.40
N GLN A 591 -22.55 -43.16 9.69
CA GLN A 591 -21.91 -43.48 10.97
C GLN A 591 -21.07 -42.30 11.46
N GLN A 592 -20.96 -42.20 12.79
CA GLN A 592 -19.97 -41.35 13.44
C GLN A 592 -19.35 -42.06 14.64
N ASN A 593 -18.04 -41.90 14.80
CA ASN A 593 -17.26 -42.55 15.85
C ASN A 593 -17.05 -41.63 17.07
N PHE A 594 -16.95 -42.26 18.23
CA PHE A 594 -16.70 -41.64 19.53
C PHE A 594 -15.58 -42.40 20.25
N GLN A 595 -15.12 -41.90 21.40
CA GLN A 595 -14.03 -42.52 22.17
C GLN A 595 -14.32 -43.98 22.54
N ASN A 596 -15.56 -44.25 22.95
CA ASN A 596 -15.98 -45.54 23.48
C ASN A 596 -17.20 -46.06 22.68
N GLY A 597 -17.10 -46.06 21.35
CA GLY A 597 -18.15 -46.61 20.49
C GLY A 597 -18.45 -45.78 19.25
N PHE A 598 -19.57 -46.07 18.60
CA PHE A 598 -20.05 -45.37 17.41
C PHE A 598 -21.58 -45.33 17.35
N VAL A 599 -22.11 -44.38 16.61
CA VAL A 599 -23.56 -44.29 16.33
C VAL A 599 -23.77 -44.47 14.84
N THR A 600 -24.71 -45.32 14.45
CA THR A 600 -25.16 -45.48 13.07
C THR A 600 -26.61 -45.07 12.91
N VAL A 601 -26.93 -44.57 11.72
CA VAL A 601 -28.31 -44.34 11.27
C VAL A 601 -28.48 -45.11 9.97
N LYS A 602 -29.21 -46.23 10.00
CA LYS A 602 -29.49 -47.06 8.82
C LYS A 602 -30.98 -47.11 8.53
N ASN A 603 -31.39 -46.77 7.31
CA ASN A 603 -32.81 -46.71 6.92
C ASN A 603 -33.69 -45.93 7.93
N GLY A 604 -33.15 -44.85 8.52
CA GLY A 604 -33.81 -44.03 9.54
C GLY A 604 -33.77 -44.57 10.98
N ALA A 605 -33.28 -45.79 11.20
CA ALA A 605 -33.12 -46.38 12.53
C ALA A 605 -31.76 -46.04 13.14
N VAL A 606 -31.78 -45.50 14.36
CA VAL A 606 -30.59 -45.12 15.13
C VAL A 606 -30.12 -46.31 15.96
N GLN A 607 -28.82 -46.61 15.90
CA GLN A 607 -28.18 -47.61 16.75
C GLN A 607 -26.93 -47.04 17.41
N ILE A 608 -26.91 -47.06 18.74
CA ILE A 608 -25.74 -46.71 19.56
C ILE A 608 -25.00 -48.00 19.90
N VAL A 609 -23.73 -48.11 19.50
CA VAL A 609 -22.86 -49.25 19.78
C VAL A 609 -21.73 -48.80 20.69
N PRO A 610 -21.64 -49.31 21.94
CA PRO A 610 -20.53 -49.04 22.85
C PRO A 610 -19.19 -49.64 22.40
#